data_AF-J2L623-F1
#
_entry.id   AF-J2L623-F1
#
_cell.length_a   1.000
_cell.length_b   1.000
_cell.length_c   1.000
_cell.angle_alpha   90.00
_cell.angle_beta   90.00
_cell.angle_gamma   90.00
#
_symmetry.space_group_name_H-M   'P 1'
#
loop_
_entity.id
_entity.type
_entity.pdbx_description
1 polymer ?
#
loop_
_entity_poly.entity_id
_entity_poly.type
_entity_poly.pdbx_seq_one_letter_code
_entity_poly.pdbx_strand_id
1 'polypeptide(L)'
;MLGAVSIPADDECLSVRVYLRMRCCTCSKPGGPRGMVVHAGSTCRQLFPDGLVAQWLGDEATAFFEAHQAELVPGRCLDLRLYHLRNFNGELRARIKTCALAPLSRSWVKHAEKSASTTEEHHA
;
A
#
# COMPACT_ATOMS: atom_id res chain seq x y z
N MET A 1 -42.01 -8.52 10.40
CA MET A 1 -41.00 -7.47 10.16
C MET A 1 -39.70 -8.14 9.77
N LEU A 2 -39.45 -8.29 8.47
CA LEU A 2 -38.17 -8.77 7.96
C LEU A 2 -37.25 -7.56 7.87
N GLY A 3 -36.18 -7.56 8.67
CA GLY A 3 -35.18 -6.51 8.65
C GLY A 3 -34.53 -6.46 7.28
N ALA A 4 -34.58 -5.28 6.65
CA ALA A 4 -33.83 -5.00 5.44
C ALA A 4 -32.33 -5.05 5.79
N VAL A 5 -31.69 -6.19 5.51
CA VAL A 5 -30.23 -6.26 5.44
C VAL A 5 -29.85 -5.48 4.19
N SER A 6 -29.51 -4.20 4.40
CA SER A 6 -28.91 -3.38 3.35
C SER A 6 -27.51 -3.92 3.11
N ILE A 7 -27.33 -4.66 2.03
CA ILE A 7 -26.02 -5.00 1.47
C ILE A 7 -25.47 -3.67 0.94
N PRO A 8 -24.41 -3.08 1.53
CA PRO A 8 -23.88 -1.82 1.00
C PRO A 8 -23.30 -2.06 -0.40
N ALA A 9 -23.54 -1.11 -1.30
CA ALA A 9 -23.09 -1.10 -2.69
C ALA A 9 -21.55 -0.98 -2.79
N ASP A 10 -20.85 -2.09 -2.56
CA ASP A 10 -19.39 -2.18 -2.49
C ASP A 10 -18.83 -2.92 -3.73
N ASP A 11 -19.46 -2.73 -4.89
CA ASP A 11 -19.55 -3.80 -5.90
C ASP A 11 -18.32 -4.02 -6.81
N GLU A 12 -17.29 -3.17 -6.81
CA GLU A 12 -16.07 -3.46 -7.63
C GLU A 12 -14.77 -3.01 -6.95
N CYS A 13 -14.54 -3.50 -5.73
CA CYS A 13 -13.25 -3.32 -5.07
C CYS A 13 -12.44 -4.63 -5.02
N LEU A 14 -11.22 -4.61 -5.54
CA LEU A 14 -10.28 -5.73 -5.49
C LEU A 14 -9.38 -5.62 -4.25
N SER A 15 -9.50 -6.55 -3.32
CA SER A 15 -8.57 -6.68 -2.19
C SER A 15 -7.36 -7.52 -2.60
N VAL A 16 -6.15 -6.99 -2.45
CA VAL A 16 -4.93 -7.65 -2.89
C VAL A 16 -3.74 -7.29 -2.00
N ARG A 17 -2.88 -8.29 -1.75
CA ARG A 17 -1.56 -8.09 -1.17
C ARG A 17 -0.55 -7.86 -2.28
N VAL A 18 0.21 -6.78 -2.14
CA VAL A 18 1.23 -6.37 -3.11
C VAL A 18 2.55 -6.11 -2.40
N TYR A 19 3.66 -6.16 -3.11
CA TYR A 19 4.95 -5.70 -2.62
C TYR A 19 5.36 -4.42 -3.36
N LEU A 20 5.94 -3.46 -2.64
CA LEU A 20 6.47 -2.25 -3.23
C LEU A 20 7.66 -2.56 -4.14
N ARG A 21 7.63 -2.10 -5.39
CA ARG A 21 8.78 -2.18 -6.31
C ARG A 21 9.75 -1.03 -6.12
N MET A 22 9.26 0.10 -5.64
CA MET A 22 10.02 1.31 -5.35
C MET A 22 9.40 2.04 -4.16
N ARG A 23 10.09 3.05 -3.63
CA ARG A 23 9.56 3.90 -2.54
C ARG A 23 8.28 4.61 -3.00
N CYS A 24 7.33 4.76 -2.09
CA CYS A 24 6.14 5.55 -2.34
C CYS A 24 6.49 7.03 -2.53
N CYS A 25 5.79 7.71 -3.42
CA CYS A 25 5.96 9.13 -3.69
C CYS A 25 4.69 9.89 -3.35
N THR A 26 4.83 11.14 -2.91
CA THR A 26 3.67 12.02 -2.75
C THR A 26 3.15 12.48 -4.11
N CYS A 27 1.85 12.69 -4.20
CA CYS A 27 1.22 13.28 -5.37
C CYS A 27 0.11 14.23 -4.96
N SER A 28 -0.30 15.09 -5.88
CA SER A 28 -1.42 16.01 -5.69
C SER A 28 -2.15 16.19 -7.01
N LYS A 29 -3.47 16.23 -6.96
CA LYS A 29 -4.26 16.73 -8.09
C LYS A 29 -4.13 18.26 -8.13
N PRO A 30 -4.00 18.91 -9.29
CA PRO A 30 -4.03 20.38 -9.36
C PRO A 30 -5.28 20.94 -8.70
N GLY A 31 -5.11 21.81 -7.70
CA GLY A 31 -6.20 22.36 -6.88
C GLY A 31 -6.97 21.33 -6.04
N GLY A 32 -6.43 20.13 -5.85
CA GLY A 32 -7.09 19.02 -5.16
C GLY A 32 -6.25 18.42 -4.03
N PRO A 33 -6.77 17.34 -3.40
CA PRO A 33 -6.12 16.75 -2.25
C PRO A 33 -4.76 16.14 -2.60
N ARG A 34 -3.85 16.20 -1.61
CA ARG A 34 -2.59 15.46 -1.63
C ARG A 34 -2.84 13.98 -1.39
N GLY A 35 -1.82 13.17 -1.63
CA GLY A 35 -1.84 11.75 -1.34
C GLY A 35 -0.56 11.10 -1.82
N MET A 36 -0.64 9.83 -2.22
CA MET A 36 0.53 9.04 -2.58
C MET A 36 0.29 8.16 -3.81
N VAL A 37 1.38 7.81 -4.47
CA VAL A 37 1.44 6.82 -5.55
C VAL A 37 2.23 5.62 -5.09
N VAL A 38 1.67 4.44 -5.36
CA VAL A 38 2.22 3.13 -5.06
C VAL A 38 2.56 2.44 -6.36
N HIS A 39 3.83 2.09 -6.53
CA HIS A 39 4.31 1.23 -7.61
C HIS A 39 4.58 -0.15 -7.02
N ALA A 40 3.76 -1.14 -7.41
CA ALA A 40 3.76 -2.43 -6.75
C ALA A 40 3.73 -3.61 -7.74
N GLY A 41 4.20 -4.75 -7.28
CA GLY A 41 3.99 -6.04 -7.91
C GLY A 41 3.04 -6.89 -7.07
N SER A 42 2.30 -7.81 -7.69
CA SER A 42 1.47 -8.73 -6.92
C SER A 42 2.33 -9.81 -6.25
N THR A 43 2.02 -10.17 -5.00
CA THR A 43 2.59 -11.38 -4.39
C THR A 43 2.09 -12.65 -5.09
N CYS A 44 0.97 -12.57 -5.79
CA CYS A 44 0.41 -13.64 -6.61
C CYS A 44 0.79 -13.36 -8.08
N ARG A 45 1.77 -14.12 -8.60
CA ARG A 45 2.44 -13.87 -9.90
C ARG A 45 1.52 -13.67 -11.12
N GLN A 46 0.27 -14.10 -11.03
CA GLN A 46 -0.72 -14.08 -12.12
C GLN A 46 -1.61 -12.83 -12.14
N LEU A 47 -1.71 -12.08 -11.04
CA LEU A 47 -2.67 -10.96 -10.93
C LEU A 47 -2.17 -9.72 -11.69
N PHE A 48 -0.91 -9.34 -11.50
CA PHE A 48 -0.30 -8.14 -12.12
C PHE A 48 1.09 -8.48 -12.65
N PRO A 49 1.21 -9.14 -13.82
CA PRO A 49 2.49 -9.63 -14.34
C PRO A 49 3.49 -8.49 -14.59
N ASP A 50 3.02 -7.36 -15.10
CA ASP A 50 3.85 -6.18 -15.42
C ASP A 50 3.93 -5.17 -14.26
N GLY A 51 3.15 -5.40 -13.20
CA GLY A 51 3.02 -4.52 -12.04
C GLY A 51 1.75 -3.68 -12.05
N LEU A 52 1.62 -2.85 -11.03
CA LEU A 52 0.48 -2.01 -10.72
C LEU A 52 0.96 -0.63 -10.28
N VAL A 53 0.34 0.41 -10.81
CA VAL A 53 0.48 1.78 -10.29
C VAL A 53 -0.85 2.22 -9.70
N ALA A 54 -0.87 2.43 -8.39
CA ALA A 54 -2.09 2.76 -7.67
C ALA A 54 -1.97 4.13 -7.00
N GLN A 55 -3.01 4.95 -7.14
CA GLN A 55 -3.07 6.29 -6.54
C GLN A 55 -4.03 6.30 -5.36
N TRP A 56 -3.58 6.85 -4.23
CA TRP A 56 -4.43 7.16 -3.07
C TRP A 56 -4.41 8.67 -2.82
N LEU A 57 -5.58 9.30 -2.70
CA LEU A 57 -5.72 10.73 -2.47
C LEU A 57 -6.58 10.97 -1.23
N GLY A 58 -6.37 12.12 -0.58
CA GLY A 58 -7.13 12.55 0.59
C GLY A 58 -6.30 12.56 1.87
N ASP A 59 -6.95 12.98 2.95
CA ASP A 59 -6.30 13.16 4.25
C ASP A 59 -5.84 11.81 4.83
N GLU A 60 -6.62 10.74 4.63
CA GLU A 60 -6.24 9.38 5.03
C GLU A 60 -4.95 8.92 4.35
N ALA A 61 -4.81 9.19 3.05
CA ALA A 61 -3.62 8.83 2.29
C ALA A 61 -2.38 9.60 2.78
N THR A 62 -2.58 10.88 3.10
CA THR A 62 -1.51 11.76 3.58
C THR A 62 -1.08 11.34 4.98
N ALA A 63 -2.03 11.14 5.89
CA ALA A 63 -1.76 10.68 7.25
C ALA A 63 -1.05 9.32 7.28
N PHE A 64 -1.48 8.37 6.44
CA PHE A 64 -0.81 7.08 6.32
C PHE A 64 0.63 7.23 5.81
N PHE A 65 0.84 8.05 4.77
CA PHE A 65 2.18 8.28 4.23
C PHE A 65 3.10 8.91 5.28
N GLU A 66 2.65 9.95 5.99
CA GLU A 66 3.44 10.61 7.03
C GLU A 66 3.79 9.66 8.19
N ALA A 67 2.83 8.83 8.62
CA ALA A 67 3.03 7.85 9.69
C ALA A 67 4.02 6.73 9.31
N HIS A 68 4.02 6.29 8.05
CA HIS A 68 4.72 5.07 7.63
C HIS A 68 5.82 5.27 6.58
N GLN A 69 6.15 6.51 6.21
CA GLN A 69 7.15 6.79 5.15
C GLN A 69 8.50 6.06 5.32
N ALA A 70 8.93 5.82 6.57
CA ALA A 70 10.16 5.08 6.86
C ALA A 70 10.06 3.59 6.47
N GLU A 71 8.86 3.02 6.53
CA GLU A 71 8.58 1.61 6.22
C GLU A 71 8.19 1.38 4.75
N LEU A 72 7.79 2.43 4.02
CA LEU A 72 7.36 2.37 2.61
C LEU A 72 8.55 2.25 1.64
N VAL A 73 9.35 1.20 1.84
CA VAL A 73 10.56 0.88 1.08
C VAL A 73 10.33 -0.28 0.11
N PRO A 74 11.19 -0.44 -0.92
CA PRO A 74 11.09 -1.57 -1.85
C PRO A 74 11.10 -2.91 -1.10
N GLY A 75 10.23 -3.83 -1.52
CA GLY A 75 10.03 -5.13 -0.88
C GLY A 75 9.03 -5.13 0.28
N ARG A 76 8.61 -3.98 0.81
CA ARG A 76 7.56 -3.94 1.83
C ARG A 76 6.23 -4.36 1.23
N CYS A 77 5.53 -5.26 1.93
CA CYS A 77 4.20 -5.68 1.54
C CYS A 77 3.11 -4.75 2.08
N LEU A 78 2.12 -4.46 1.24
CA LEU A 78 0.92 -3.68 1.55
C LEU A 78 -0.32 -4.51 1.25
N ASP A 79 -1.33 -4.38 2.09
CA ASP A 79 -2.68 -4.86 1.84
C ASP A 79 -3.49 -3.68 1.29
N LEU A 80 -3.93 -3.79 0.04
CA LEU A 80 -4.63 -2.73 -0.69
C LEU A 80 -6.05 -3.16 -1.03
N ARG A 81 -7.00 -2.23 -0.92
CA ARG A 81 -8.31 -2.34 -1.55
C ARG A 81 -8.35 -1.38 -2.74
N LEU A 82 -8.41 -1.92 -3.95
CA LEU A 82 -8.29 -1.20 -5.20
C LEU A 82 -9.65 -1.02 -5.88
N TYR A 83 -9.85 0.10 -6.56
CA TYR A 83 -11.02 0.35 -7.41
C TYR A 83 -10.60 1.09 -8.68
N HIS A 84 -11.47 1.13 -9.68
CA HIS A 84 -11.21 1.76 -10.99
C HIS A 84 -9.92 1.26 -11.65
N LEU A 85 -9.78 -0.07 -11.77
CA LEU A 85 -8.65 -0.69 -12.47
C LEU A 85 -8.77 -0.42 -13.98
N ARG A 86 -7.71 0.11 -14.58
CA ARG A 86 -7.65 0.41 -16.01
C ARG A 86 -6.26 0.16 -16.56
N ASN A 87 -6.17 -0.37 -17.78
CA ASN A 87 -4.92 -0.40 -18.51
C ASN A 87 -4.69 0.97 -19.16
N PHE A 88 -3.50 1.55 -18.98
CA PHE A 88 -3.11 2.80 -19.60
C PHE A 88 -1.65 2.69 -20.08
N ASN A 89 -1.44 2.77 -21.40
CA ASN A 89 -0.13 2.65 -22.03
C ASN A 89 0.64 1.36 -21.65
N GLY A 90 -0.07 0.24 -21.49
CA GLY A 90 0.54 -1.04 -21.09
C GLY A 90 0.84 -1.16 -19.60
N GLU A 91 0.44 -0.16 -18.79
CA GLU A 91 0.58 -0.18 -17.34
C GLU A 91 -0.79 -0.26 -16.68
N LEU A 92 -0.96 -1.21 -15.74
CA LEU A 92 -2.19 -1.31 -14.97
C LEU A 92 -2.22 -0.20 -13.92
N ARG A 93 -3.28 0.62 -13.98
CA ARG A 93 -3.51 1.72 -13.05
C ARG A 93 -4.76 1.49 -12.23
N ALA A 94 -4.71 1.82 -10.95
CA ALA A 94 -5.86 1.74 -10.05
C ALA A 94 -5.92 2.94 -9.11
N ARG A 95 -7.04 3.05 -8.40
CA ARG A 95 -7.16 3.89 -7.22
C ARG A 95 -7.22 3.03 -5.97
N ILE A 96 -6.68 3.56 -4.89
CA ILE A 96 -6.65 2.91 -3.58
C ILE A 96 -7.83 3.45 -2.77
N LYS A 97 -8.67 2.54 -2.28
CA LYS A 97 -9.74 2.82 -1.32
C LYS A 97 -9.19 2.77 0.10
N THR A 98 -8.42 1.73 0.41
CA THR A 98 -7.73 1.58 1.69
C THR A 98 -6.35 0.95 1.49
N CYS A 99 -5.42 1.28 2.38
CA CYS A 99 -4.07 0.72 2.40
C CYS A 99 -3.65 0.45 3.84
N ALA A 100 -3.03 -0.71 4.07
CA ALA A 100 -2.42 -1.08 5.34
C ALA A 100 -1.06 -1.73 5.09
N LEU A 101 -0.16 -1.58 6.05
CA LEU A 101 1.08 -2.36 6.08
C LEU A 101 0.73 -3.82 6.33
N ALA A 102 1.16 -4.71 5.44
CA ALA A 102 1.01 -6.13 5.71
C ALA A 102 1.91 -6.55 6.89
N PRO A 103 1.53 -7.56 7.69
CA PRO A 103 2.38 -8.05 8.77
C PRO A 103 3.78 -8.40 8.25
N LEU A 104 4.82 -7.99 8.98
CA LEU A 104 6.18 -8.39 8.65
C LEU A 104 6.29 -9.92 8.76
N SER A 105 6.99 -10.53 7.80
CA SER A 105 7.32 -11.94 7.92
C SER A 105 8.18 -12.18 9.16
N ARG A 106 8.07 -13.35 9.79
CA ARG A 106 8.81 -13.68 11.03
C ARG A 106 10.33 -13.57 10.87
N SER A 107 10.86 -13.74 9.67
CA SER A 107 12.30 -13.56 9.38
C SER A 107 12.72 -12.09 9.47
N TRP A 108 11.87 -11.16 9.05
CA TRP A 108 12.14 -9.72 9.13
C TRP A 108 12.09 -9.18 10.56
N VAL A 109 11.20 -9.73 11.40
CA VAL A 109 11.13 -9.36 12.84
C VAL A 109 12.47 -9.63 13.53
N LYS A 110 13.09 -10.79 13.26
CA LYS A 110 14.40 -11.17 13.84
C LYS A 110 15.55 -10.24 13.41
N HIS A 111 15.51 -9.69 12.19
CA HIS A 111 16.54 -8.76 11.71
C HIS A 111 16.34 -7.33 12.24
N ALA A 112 15.09 -6.91 12.47
CA ALA A 112 14.79 -5.65 13.13
C ALA A 112 15.27 -5.65 14.59
N GLU A 113 15.07 -6.74 15.32
CA GLU A 113 15.57 -6.93 16.69
C GLU A 113 17.11 -6.84 16.76
N LYS A 114 17.81 -7.48 15.81
CA LYS A 114 19.28 -7.43 15.75
C LYS A 114 19.83 -6.04 15.44
N SER A 115 19.08 -5.22 14.70
CA SER A 115 19.48 -3.85 14.37
C SER A 115 19.27 -2.90 15.57
N ALA A 116 18.26 -3.16 16.41
CA ALA A 116 18.04 -2.42 17.65
C ALA A 116 19.11 -2.74 18.71
N SER A 117 19.54 -4.00 18.82
CA SER A 117 20.52 -4.43 19.83
C SER A 117 21.97 -3.98 19.58
N THR A 118 22.28 -3.42 18.40
CA THR A 118 23.66 -3.01 18.06
C THR A 118 23.96 -1.56 18.44
N THR A 119 22.98 -0.81 18.96
CA THR A 119 23.16 0.63 19.28
C THR A 119 23.48 0.90 20.76
N GLU A 120 23.43 -0.10 21.65
CA GLU A 120 23.64 0.11 23.10
C GLU A 120 25.05 -0.20 23.63
N GLU A 121 26.00 -0.70 22.82
CA GLU A 121 27.33 -1.13 23.34
C GLU A 121 28.53 -0.22 22.99
N HIS A 122 28.33 0.96 22.41
CA HIS A 122 29.43 1.90 22.11
C HIS A 122 29.29 3.25 22.82
N HIS A 123 29.16 3.20 24.15
CA HIS A 123 29.58 4.31 25.01
C HIS A 123 30.19 3.72 26.29
N ALA A 124 31.46 3.33 26.14
CA ALA A 124 32.40 3.24 27.25
C ALA A 124 33.03 4.62 27.48
#